data_AF-A0A7C3UL78-F1
#
_entry.id   AF-A0A7C3UL78-F1
#
_cell.length_a   1.000
_cell.length_b   1.000
_cell.length_c   1.000
_cell.angle_alpha   90.00
_cell.angle_beta   90.00
_cell.angle_gamma   90.00
#
_symmetry.space_group_name_H-M   'P 1'
#
loop_
_entity.id
_entity.type
_entity.pdbx_description
1 polymer ?
#
loop_
_entity_poly.entity_id
_entity_poly.type
_entity_poly.pdbx_seq_one_letter_code
_entity_poly.pdbx_strand_id
1 'polypeptide(L)' 'DGGIALVVGGEGSGMRQLVRRSCDVLIRLPMRGKIHSYNASVAGSIALYSIAEKRGWV' A
#
# COMPACT_ATOMS: atom_id res chain seq x y z
N ASP A 1 -3.98 -21.36 1.67
CA ASP A 1 -4.52 -20.00 1.44
C ASP A 1 -4.48 -19.17 2.71
N GLY A 2 -3.38 -18.43 2.90
CA GLY A 2 -3.16 -17.61 4.09
C GLY A 2 -3.80 -16.21 4.02
N GLY A 3 -3.83 -15.52 5.15
CA GLY A 3 -4.14 -14.09 5.21
C GLY A 3 -3.06 -13.25 4.50
N ILE A 4 -3.45 -12.10 3.96
CA ILE A 4 -2.52 -11.10 3.43
C ILE A 4 -2.43 -9.96 4.46
N ALA A 5 -1.23 -9.57 4.83
CA ALA A 5 -1.00 -8.36 5.62
C ALA A 5 -0.67 -7.19 4.68
N LEU A 6 -1.43 -6.10 4.77
CA LEU A 6 -1.13 -4.86 4.05
C LEU A 6 -0.33 -3.93 4.96
N VAL A 7 0.83 -3.47 4.49
CA VAL A 7 1.67 -2.50 5.20
C VAL A 7 1.75 -1.21 4.37
N VAL A 8 1.40 -0.08 4.98
CA VAL A 8 1.44 1.24 4.34
C VAL A 8 2.53 2.07 5.00
N GLY A 9 3.42 2.66 4.18
CA GLY A 9 4.46 3.57 4.65
C GLY A 9 3.91 4.95 5.03
N GLY A 10 4.70 5.74 5.76
CA GLY A 10 4.34 7.11 6.08
C GLY A 10 4.46 8.04 4.87
N GLU A 11 3.72 9.15 4.86
CA GLU A 11 3.62 10.08 3.71
C GLU A 11 4.91 10.83 3.39
N GLY A 12 5.78 11.04 4.40
CA GLY A 12 7.04 11.75 4.24
C GLY A 12 8.17 10.83 3.79
N SER A 13 8.76 10.12 4.75
CA SER A 13 9.92 9.25 4.51
C SER A 13 9.57 7.87 3.94
N GLY A 14 8.28 7.58 3.74
CA GLY A 14 7.84 6.29 3.23
C GLY A 14 7.96 5.17 4.26
N MET A 15 8.29 3.97 3.77
CA MET A 15 8.47 2.77 4.58
C MET A 15 9.93 2.65 5.03
N ARG A 16 10.15 2.34 6.32
CA ARG A 16 11.49 2.06 6.85
C ARG A 16 12.12 0.88 6.10
N GLN A 17 13.43 0.94 5.85
CA GLN A 17 14.15 -0.06 5.06
C GLN A 17 13.97 -1.48 5.57
N LEU A 18 14.01 -1.71 6.89
CA LEU A 18 13.82 -3.04 7.47
C LEU A 18 12.42 -3.58 7.16
N VAL A 19 11.38 -2.76 7.38
CA VAL A 19 9.98 -3.13 7.09
C VAL A 19 9.83 -3.46 5.61
N ARG A 20 10.40 -2.64 4.72
CA ARG A 20 10.38 -2.88 3.27
C ARG A 20 11.04 -4.20 2.87
N ARG A 21 12.10 -4.62 3.57
CA ARG A 21 12.78 -5.92 3.33
C ARG A 21 12.01 -7.11 3.88
N SER A 22 11.16 -6.89 4.88
CA SER A 22 10.29 -7.94 5.46
C SER A 22 9.03 -8.20 4.63
N CYS A 23 8.70 -7.33 3.66
CA CYS A 23 7.56 -7.54 2.77
C CYS A 23 7.92 -8.47 1.61
N ASP A 24 7.07 -9.45 1.32
CA ASP A 24 7.24 -10.36 0.18
C ASP A 24 7.09 -9.65 -1.17
N VAL A 25 6.17 -8.68 -1.22
CA VAL A 25 5.85 -7.91 -2.43
C VAL A 25 5.79 -6.43 -2.09
N LEU A 26 6.33 -5.61 -2.98
CA LEU A 26 6.26 -4.17 -2.90
C LEU A 26 5.47 -3.62 -4.08
N ILE A 27 4.45 -2.82 -3.77
CA ILE A 27 3.63 -2.12 -4.76
C ILE A 27 3.69 -0.61 -4.51
N ARG A 28 3.38 0.18 -5.54
CA ARG A 28 3.22 1.63 -5.43
C ARG A 28 1.97 2.06 -6.19
N LEU A 29 1.24 3.02 -5.65
CA LEU A 29 0.20 3.71 -6.42
C LEU A 29 0.87 4.65 -7.42
N PRO A 30 0.47 4.62 -8.71
CA PRO A 30 1.01 5.53 -9.71
C PRO A 30 0.60 6.96 -9.37
N MET A 31 1.58 7.84 -9.18
CA MET A 31 1.37 9.26 -8.96
C MET A 31 1.48 10.01 -10.30
N ARG A 32 0.60 10.99 -10.53
CA ARG A 32 0.65 11.88 -11.70
C ARG A 32 0.91 13.31 -11.24
N GLY A 33 1.78 14.04 -11.96
CA GLY A 33 2.12 15.42 -11.66
C GLY A 33 3.18 15.57 -10.56
N LYS A 34 3.23 16.74 -9.92
CA LYS A 34 4.23 17.12 -8.90
C LYS A 34 3.73 16.85 -7.48
N ILE A 35 3.29 15.63 -7.20
CA ILE A 35 2.91 15.19 -5.86
C ILE A 35 3.94 14.19 -5.34
N HIS A 36 4.39 14.39 -4.10
CA HIS A 36 5.43 13.58 -3.48
C HIS A 36 4.89 12.30 -2.86
N SER A 37 3.66 12.32 -2.34
CA SER A 37 2.96 11.15 -1.79
C SER A 37 1.46 11.40 -1.75
N TYR A 38 0.68 10.30 -1.75
CA TYR A 38 -0.70 10.33 -1.27
C TYR A 38 -0.72 10.31 0.27
N ASN A 39 -1.87 10.66 0.83
CA ASN A 39 -2.14 10.43 2.24
C ASN A 39 -2.13 8.91 2.54
N ALA A 40 -1.58 8.50 3.68
CA ALA A 40 -1.43 7.09 4.03
C ALA A 40 -2.79 6.37 4.15
N SER A 41 -3.80 7.06 4.67
CA SER A 41 -5.16 6.50 4.75
C SER A 41 -5.76 6.30 3.36
N VAL A 42 -5.61 7.29 2.46
CA VAL A 42 -6.10 7.19 1.07
C VAL A 42 -5.41 6.07 0.31
N ALA A 43 -4.08 5.97 0.42
CA ALA A 43 -3.32 4.89 -0.20
C ALA A 43 -3.73 3.52 0.34
N GLY A 44 -3.93 3.42 1.66
CA GLY A 44 -4.42 2.21 2.32
C GLY A 44 -5.83 1.81 1.87
N SER A 45 -6.77 2.75 1.80
CA SER A 45 -8.14 2.49 1.36
C SER A 45 -8.20 1.97 -0.08
N ILE A 46 -7.43 2.57 -1.01
CA ILE A 46 -7.37 2.10 -2.41
C ILE A 46 -6.81 0.68 -2.47
N ALA A 47 -5.73 0.40 -1.73
CA ALA A 47 -5.12 -0.93 -1.70
C ALA A 47 -6.05 -1.98 -1.09
N LEU A 48 -6.73 -1.66 0.02
CA LEU A 48 -7.71 -2.55 0.65
C LEU A 48 -8.89 -2.84 -0.27
N TYR A 49 -9.40 -1.84 -0.97
CA TYR A 49 -10.49 -2.04 -1.92
C TYR A 49 -10.09 -2.98 -3.06
N SER A 50 -8.90 -2.81 -3.63
CA SER A 50 -8.39 -3.72 -4.66
C SER A 50 -8.20 -5.15 -4.14
N ILE A 51 -7.71 -5.31 -2.90
CA ILE A 51 -7.59 -6.63 -2.27
C ILE A 51 -8.98 -7.26 -2.08
N ALA A 52 -9.95 -6.47 -1.61
CA ALA A 52 -11.32 -6.93 -1.39
C ALA A 52 -11.99 -7.37 -2.69
N GLU A 53 -11.87 -6.59 -3.77
CA GLU A 53 -12.34 -6.92 -5.12
C GLU A 53 -11.69 -8.22 -5.61
N LYS A 54 -10.36 -8.37 -5.50
CA LYS A 54 -9.65 -9.59 -5.92
C LYS A 54 -10.01 -10.82 -5.08
N ARG A 55 -10.50 -10.62 -3.86
CA ARG A 55 -11.00 -11.68 -2.98
C ARG A 55 -12.51 -11.93 -3.14
N GLY A 56 -13.21 -11.17 -3.98
CA GLY A 56 -14.66 -11.31 -4.19
C GLY A 56 -15.48 -10.89 -2.97
N TRP A 57 -14.97 -9.97 -2.15
CA TRP A 57 -15.70 -9.40 -1.01
C TRP A 57 -16.61 -8.24 -1.41
N VAL A 58 -16.37 -7.67 -2.60
CA VAL A 58 -17.12 -6.57 -3.22
C VAL A 58 -17.49 -7.00 -4.63
#